data_AF-A0A2H0WSZ6-F1
#
_entry.id   AF-A0A2H0WSZ6-F1
#
_cell.length_a   1.000
_cell.length_b   1.000
_cell.length_c   1.000
_cell.angle_alpha   90.00
_cell.angle_beta   90.00
_cell.angle_gamma   90.00
#
_symmetry.space_group_name_H-M   'P 1'
#
loop_
_entity.id
_entity.type
_entity.pdbx_description
1 polymer ?
#
loop_
_entity_poly.entity_id
_entity_poly.type
_entity_poly.pdbx_seq_one_letter_code
_entity_poly.pdbx_strand_id
1 'polypeptide(L)'
;MSSAPTGVSDTNNKKYLSFFQIPCTIKIMRFLKIGVIVIALLLLMLFVVPKFLLFALLSPQGTVNPSDLTGVYDGSKKTAMYNNKSMRCPAPVDVKIEPKKVVLGDSTGSKRIEIDLTRQRVYAYEGDRKIYDFLISSGKWGRTPTGRFRIWVKLRYALMTGGSSALGTYYYLPNVPFTMYFYNEEVSQTRGFSLHGTYWHSNFGHPMSHGCINMKTEDVALLYYWVKPELPASNSSIVASRDNPGTEIVIYGNAPYE
;
A
#
# COMPACT_ATOMS: atom_id res chain seq x y z
N MET A 1 -13.22 -72.83 82.24
CA MET A 1 -12.30 -72.01 81.43
C MET A 1 -13.03 -70.70 81.13
N SER A 2 -12.87 -69.66 81.95
CA SER A 2 -11.93 -68.54 81.73
C SER A 2 -12.03 -68.02 80.28
N SER A 3 -12.39 -66.79 79.94
CA SER A 3 -12.49 -65.51 80.65
C SER A 3 -13.15 -64.50 79.69
N ALA A 4 -13.98 -63.57 80.21
CA ALA A 4 -14.35 -62.31 79.55
C ALA A 4 -13.11 -61.35 79.54
N PRO A 5 -13.08 -60.14 78.90
CA PRO A 5 -14.15 -59.13 78.98
C PRO A 5 -14.34 -58.16 77.79
N THR A 6 -15.42 -57.38 77.94
CA THR A 6 -15.81 -56.12 77.31
C THR A 6 -14.76 -54.99 77.43
N GLY A 7 -14.77 -54.04 76.49
CA GLY A 7 -14.11 -52.75 76.67
C GLY A 7 -14.46 -51.73 75.57
N VAL A 8 -15.25 -50.72 75.94
CA VAL A 8 -15.51 -49.49 75.19
C VAL A 8 -14.35 -48.51 75.40
N SER A 9 -13.91 -47.80 74.37
CA SER A 9 -13.41 -46.43 74.54
C SER A 9 -13.51 -45.60 73.24
N ASP A 10 -13.89 -44.36 73.47
CA ASP A 10 -14.25 -43.31 72.53
C ASP A 10 -13.04 -42.41 72.20
N THR A 11 -13.21 -41.60 71.16
CA THR A 11 -12.58 -40.31 70.85
C THR A 11 -11.40 -40.20 69.89
N ASN A 12 -11.65 -39.31 68.91
CA ASN A 12 -10.79 -38.29 68.32
C ASN A 12 -10.07 -38.53 66.97
N ASN A 13 -10.75 -38.01 65.94
CA ASN A 13 -10.34 -36.84 65.14
C ASN A 13 -9.28 -37.07 64.04
N LYS A 14 -9.72 -36.93 62.78
CA LYS A 14 -8.94 -36.32 61.67
C LYS A 14 -9.87 -35.93 60.50
N LYS A 15 -10.15 -34.62 60.41
CA LYS A 15 -10.48 -33.91 59.16
C LYS A 15 -9.48 -34.30 58.07
N TYR A 16 -9.88 -34.58 56.82
CA TYR A 16 -9.15 -34.21 55.58
C TYR A 16 -10.03 -34.46 54.32
N LEU A 17 -10.47 -33.35 53.71
CA LEU A 17 -10.57 -33.02 52.27
C LEU A 17 -11.32 -33.90 51.24
N SER A 18 -12.32 -33.25 50.59
CA SER A 18 -12.52 -33.11 49.12
C SER A 18 -12.94 -34.35 48.32
N PHE A 19 -13.74 -34.33 47.25
CA PHE A 19 -14.05 -33.31 46.24
C PHE A 19 -15.48 -33.54 45.70
N PHE A 20 -16.16 -32.43 45.41
CA PHE A 20 -17.24 -32.36 44.44
C PHE A 20 -16.79 -32.95 43.09
N GLN A 21 -17.31 -34.10 42.67
CA GLN A 21 -17.28 -34.51 41.26
C GLN A 21 -18.41 -33.77 40.53
N ILE A 22 -18.14 -32.54 40.11
CA ILE A 22 -18.94 -31.89 39.06
C ILE A 22 -18.67 -32.66 37.76
N PRO A 23 -19.70 -33.17 37.06
CA PRO A 23 -19.49 -33.96 35.86
C PRO A 23 -18.77 -33.13 34.77
N CYS A 24 -17.56 -33.58 34.42
CA CYS A 24 -16.69 -33.03 33.39
C CYS A 24 -17.40 -32.86 32.03
N THR A 25 -18.44 -33.65 31.76
CA THR A 25 -19.24 -33.64 30.53
C THR A 25 -20.03 -32.35 30.30
N ILE A 26 -20.52 -31.67 31.34
CA ILE A 26 -21.32 -30.43 31.18
C ILE A 26 -20.43 -29.24 30.78
N LYS A 27 -19.18 -29.18 31.26
CA LYS A 27 -18.21 -28.16 30.86
C LYS A 27 -17.82 -28.33 29.39
N ILE A 28 -17.49 -29.56 28.97
CA ILE A 28 -17.06 -29.86 27.60
C ILE A 28 -18.15 -29.50 26.57
N MET A 29 -19.42 -29.83 26.83
CA MET A 29 -20.53 -29.47 25.94
C MET A 29 -20.78 -27.96 25.85
N ARG A 30 -20.54 -27.20 26.94
CA ARG A 30 -20.64 -25.73 26.92
C ARG A 30 -19.51 -25.10 26.10
N PHE A 31 -18.28 -25.57 26.24
CA PHE A 31 -17.15 -25.09 25.43
C PHE A 31 -17.31 -25.45 23.94
N LEU A 32 -17.86 -26.63 23.64
CA LEU A 32 -18.15 -27.03 22.25
C LEU A 32 -19.24 -26.16 21.62
N LYS A 33 -20.33 -25.86 22.34
CA LYS A 33 -21.40 -24.98 21.86
C LYS A 33 -20.93 -23.53 21.68
N ILE A 34 -20.13 -23.01 22.60
CA ILE A 34 -19.52 -21.68 22.47
C ILE A 34 -18.57 -21.65 21.27
N GLY A 35 -17.75 -22.69 21.07
CA GLY A 35 -16.86 -22.82 19.92
C GLY A 35 -17.62 -22.82 18.59
N VAL A 36 -18.73 -23.56 18.49
CA VAL A 36 -19.58 -23.57 17.29
C VAL A 36 -20.22 -22.21 17.03
N ILE A 37 -20.70 -21.51 18.07
CA ILE A 37 -21.27 -20.16 17.94
C ILE A 37 -20.20 -19.16 17.48
N VAL A 38 -19.01 -19.21 18.06
CA VAL A 38 -17.89 -18.34 17.65
C VAL A 38 -17.49 -18.61 16.20
N ILE A 39 -17.40 -19.88 15.78
CA ILE A 39 -17.12 -20.23 14.39
C ILE A 39 -18.23 -19.74 13.47
N ALA A 40 -19.51 -19.91 13.84
CA ALA A 40 -20.63 -19.43 13.05
C ALA A 40 -20.65 -17.89 12.90
N LEU A 41 -20.31 -17.15 13.97
CA LEU A 41 -20.19 -15.69 13.92
C LEU A 41 -18.99 -15.23 13.09
N LEU A 42 -17.86 -15.94 13.14
CA LEU A 42 -16.69 -15.68 12.28
C LEU A 42 -17.00 -15.97 10.81
N LEU A 43 -17.75 -17.04 10.53
CA LEU A 43 -18.21 -17.36 9.18
C LEU A 43 -19.23 -16.33 8.68
N LEU A 44 -20.15 -15.87 9.54
CA LEU A 44 -21.11 -14.82 9.19
C LEU A 44 -20.39 -13.49 8.88
N MET A 45 -19.36 -13.13 9.64
CA MET A 45 -18.51 -11.98 9.35
C MET A 45 -17.88 -12.03 7.95
N LEU A 46 -17.53 -13.21 7.42
CA LEU A 46 -17.03 -13.35 6.05
C LEU A 46 -18.07 -13.03 4.96
N PHE A 47 -19.36 -13.12 5.28
CA PHE A 47 -20.46 -12.77 4.36
C PHE A 47 -20.97 -11.33 4.55
N VAL A 48 -20.81 -10.75 5.75
CA VAL A 48 -21.26 -9.39 6.08
C VAL A 48 -20.20 -8.35 5.72
N VAL A 49 -18.92 -8.68 5.83
CA VAL A 49 -17.83 -7.75 5.48
C VAL A 49 -17.71 -7.67 3.95
N PRO A 50 -17.88 -6.48 3.34
CA PRO A 50 -17.69 -6.32 1.91
C PRO A 50 -16.29 -6.74 1.50
N LYS A 51 -16.17 -7.53 0.42
CA LYS A 51 -14.88 -8.02 -0.08
C LYS A 51 -13.86 -6.88 -0.27
N PHE A 52 -14.29 -5.69 -0.72
CA PHE A 52 -13.38 -4.55 -0.88
C PHE A 52 -12.71 -4.13 0.44
N LEU A 53 -13.41 -4.22 1.57
CA LEU A 53 -12.85 -3.88 2.89
C LEU A 53 -11.81 -4.91 3.32
N LEU A 54 -12.06 -6.19 3.00
CA LEU A 54 -11.09 -7.26 3.20
C LEU A 54 -9.80 -7.02 2.40
N PHE A 55 -9.92 -6.70 1.10
CA PHE A 55 -8.75 -6.40 0.26
C PHE A 55 -8.02 -5.11 0.69
N ALA A 56 -8.75 -4.07 1.11
CA ALA A 56 -8.15 -2.84 1.62
C ALA A 56 -7.23 -3.12 2.82
N LEU A 57 -7.67 -3.97 3.75
CA LEU A 57 -6.93 -4.34 4.97
C LEU A 57 -5.80 -5.35 4.72
N LEU A 58 -6.06 -6.39 3.92
CA LEU A 58 -5.18 -7.57 3.83
C LEU A 58 -4.25 -7.58 2.61
N SER A 59 -4.34 -6.58 1.73
CA SER A 59 -3.48 -6.45 0.54
C SER A 59 -2.68 -5.13 0.55
N PRO A 60 -1.87 -4.84 1.58
CA PRO A 60 -1.16 -3.57 1.69
C PRO A 60 -0.18 -3.34 0.55
N GLN A 61 0.01 -2.07 0.19
CA GLN A 61 1.23 -1.66 -0.51
C GLN A 61 2.44 -1.89 0.40
N GLY A 62 3.57 -2.31 -0.17
CA GLY A 62 4.82 -2.42 0.58
C GLY A 62 5.33 -1.06 1.04
N THR A 63 6.03 -1.06 2.16
CA THR A 63 6.69 0.14 2.69
C THR A 63 8.01 0.38 1.98
N VAL A 64 8.41 1.64 1.86
CA VAL A 64 9.70 2.03 1.32
C VAL A 64 10.65 2.42 2.45
N ASN A 65 11.91 2.01 2.31
CA ASN A 65 13.00 2.49 3.15
C ASN A 65 13.83 3.47 2.31
N PRO A 66 13.91 4.77 2.68
CA PRO A 66 14.63 5.77 1.91
C PRO A 66 16.10 5.43 1.62
N SER A 67 16.77 4.65 2.48
CA SER A 67 18.16 4.21 2.25
C SER A 67 18.33 3.25 1.08
N ASP A 68 17.27 2.54 0.72
CA ASP A 68 17.32 1.45 -0.27
C ASP A 68 16.96 1.96 -1.68
N LEU A 69 16.66 3.25 -1.80
CA LEU A 69 16.23 3.91 -3.03
C LEU A 69 17.42 4.35 -3.88
N THR A 70 17.98 3.42 -4.66
CA THR A 70 19.17 3.69 -5.48
C THR A 70 18.90 4.59 -6.69
N GLY A 71 17.69 4.54 -7.26
CA GLY A 71 17.36 5.24 -8.50
C GLY A 71 17.97 4.62 -9.77
N VAL A 72 18.71 3.52 -9.65
CA VAL A 72 19.50 2.91 -10.73
C VAL A 72 18.75 1.73 -11.36
N TYR A 73 18.89 1.56 -12.67
CA TYR A 73 18.35 0.40 -13.37
C TYR A 73 19.14 -0.87 -13.01
N ASP A 74 18.44 -1.91 -12.56
CA ASP A 74 19.04 -3.22 -12.30
C ASP A 74 18.87 -4.15 -13.51
N GLY A 75 19.95 -4.30 -14.27
CA GLY A 75 20.00 -5.17 -15.45
C GLY A 75 19.96 -6.66 -15.14
N SER A 76 20.17 -7.07 -13.89
CA SER A 76 20.05 -8.48 -13.47
C SER A 76 18.59 -8.92 -13.36
N LYS A 77 17.65 -7.99 -13.14
CA LYS A 77 16.22 -8.30 -13.02
C LYS A 77 15.60 -8.49 -14.40
N LYS A 78 15.30 -9.74 -14.76
CA LYS A 78 14.64 -10.08 -16.03
C LYS A 78 13.14 -10.35 -15.90
N THR A 79 12.68 -10.62 -14.68
CA THR A 79 11.31 -11.05 -14.39
C THR A 79 10.67 -10.12 -13.36
N ALA A 80 9.40 -9.83 -13.57
CA ALA A 80 8.51 -9.11 -12.68
C ALA A 80 7.25 -9.96 -12.40
N MET A 81 6.47 -9.60 -11.39
CA MET A 81 5.21 -10.24 -11.08
C MET A 81 4.15 -9.21 -10.75
N TYR A 82 2.94 -9.40 -11.29
CA TYR A 82 1.77 -8.57 -11.03
C TYR A 82 0.54 -9.46 -10.87
N ASN A 83 -0.20 -9.28 -9.77
CA ASN A 83 -1.35 -10.13 -9.39
C ASN A 83 -1.03 -11.63 -9.48
N ASN A 84 0.08 -12.03 -8.85
CA ASN A 84 0.64 -13.40 -8.86
C ASN A 84 1.03 -13.94 -10.25
N LYS A 85 0.99 -13.13 -11.32
CA LYS A 85 1.36 -13.55 -12.67
C LYS A 85 2.74 -13.02 -13.03
N SER A 86 3.62 -13.94 -13.45
CA SER A 86 4.96 -13.61 -13.93
C SER A 86 4.91 -12.90 -15.28
N MET A 87 5.81 -11.94 -15.48
CA MET A 87 5.98 -11.20 -16.72
C MET A 87 7.44 -10.75 -16.90
N ARG A 88 7.79 -10.32 -18.11
CA ARG A 88 9.14 -9.83 -18.42
C ARG A 88 9.34 -8.39 -17.94
N CYS A 89 10.48 -8.11 -17.33
CA CYS A 89 10.90 -6.74 -17.03
C CYS A 89 11.27 -6.01 -18.34
N PRO A 90 10.79 -4.78 -18.57
CA PRO A 90 11.16 -4.01 -19.76
C PRO A 90 12.66 -3.69 -19.76
N ALA A 91 13.21 -3.42 -20.94
CA ALA A 91 14.53 -2.82 -21.10
C ALA A 91 14.56 -1.39 -20.52
N PRO A 92 15.74 -0.79 -20.30
CA PRO A 92 15.84 0.60 -19.88
C PRO A 92 15.05 1.51 -20.83
N VAL A 93 14.31 2.44 -20.23
CA VAL A 93 13.48 3.39 -20.96
C VAL A 93 14.37 4.53 -21.45
N ASP A 94 14.61 4.58 -22.77
CA ASP A 94 15.30 5.70 -23.42
C ASP A 94 14.26 6.68 -23.98
N VAL A 95 13.67 7.48 -23.10
CA VAL A 95 12.78 8.56 -23.53
C VAL A 95 13.64 9.78 -23.84
N LYS A 96 13.81 10.07 -25.14
CA LYS A 96 14.31 11.36 -25.60
C LYS A 96 13.23 12.40 -25.29
N ILE A 97 13.38 13.10 -24.17
CA ILE A 97 12.55 14.26 -23.86
C ILE A 97 13.06 15.38 -24.76
N GLU A 98 12.42 15.59 -25.90
CA GLU A 98 12.62 16.84 -26.63
C GLU A 98 12.12 17.96 -25.72
N PRO A 99 12.99 18.89 -25.27
CA PRO A 99 12.56 19.97 -24.40
C PRO A 99 11.49 20.75 -25.16
N LYS A 100 10.26 20.76 -24.63
CA LYS A 100 9.18 21.55 -25.21
C LYS A 100 9.68 22.99 -25.21
N LYS A 101 9.97 23.51 -26.40
CA LYS A 101 10.53 24.85 -26.63
C LYS A 101 9.63 25.86 -25.90
N VAL A 102 10.14 26.39 -24.80
CA VAL A 102 9.45 27.46 -24.06
C VAL A 102 9.48 28.67 -24.98
N VAL A 103 8.35 28.97 -25.62
CA VAL A 103 8.20 30.18 -26.43
C VAL A 103 8.23 31.35 -25.45
N LEU A 104 9.17 32.28 -25.66
CA LEU A 104 9.41 33.45 -24.82
C LEU A 104 8.09 34.15 -24.44
N GLY A 105 7.76 34.03 -23.15
CA GLY A 105 6.46 34.30 -22.54
C GLY A 105 6.43 33.62 -21.17
N ASP A 106 7.45 33.93 -20.38
CA ASP A 106 7.91 33.32 -19.13
C ASP A 106 6.78 32.96 -18.15
N SER A 107 6.44 31.67 -18.01
CA SER A 107 5.56 31.23 -16.93
C SER A 107 6.39 31.02 -15.65
N THR A 108 6.56 32.10 -14.89
CA THR A 108 7.16 32.13 -13.53
C THR A 108 6.20 31.67 -12.43
N GLY A 109 5.03 31.13 -12.81
CA GLY A 109 3.99 30.70 -11.87
C GLY A 109 4.39 29.48 -11.05
N SER A 110 3.80 29.34 -9.87
CA SER A 110 4.01 28.15 -9.03
C SER A 110 3.51 26.89 -9.76
N LYS A 111 4.33 25.83 -9.74
CA LYS A 111 3.96 24.52 -10.29
C LYS A 111 3.16 23.72 -9.27
N ARG A 112 2.04 23.14 -9.71
CA ARG A 112 1.25 22.18 -8.91
C ARG A 112 0.75 21.02 -9.76
N ILE A 113 0.51 19.90 -9.11
CA ILE A 113 -0.19 18.74 -9.66
C ILE A 113 -1.56 18.62 -8.98
N GLU A 114 -2.59 18.36 -9.77
CA GLU A 114 -3.92 18.01 -9.28
C GLU A 114 -4.29 16.61 -9.77
N ILE A 115 -4.80 15.77 -8.87
CA ILE A 115 -5.21 14.39 -9.15
C ILE A 115 -6.69 14.25 -8.82
N ASP A 116 -7.48 14.04 -9.87
CA ASP A 116 -8.91 13.75 -9.78
C ASP A 116 -9.11 12.23 -9.80
N LEU A 117 -9.37 11.65 -8.62
CA LEU A 117 -9.62 10.21 -8.48
C LEU A 117 -10.96 9.80 -9.10
N THR A 118 -11.95 10.69 -9.17
CA THR A 118 -13.24 10.36 -9.77
C THR A 118 -13.10 10.20 -11.29
N ARG A 119 -12.33 11.08 -11.93
CA ARG A 119 -12.09 11.05 -13.38
C ARG A 119 -10.88 10.24 -13.81
N GLN A 120 -10.09 9.76 -12.85
CA GLN A 120 -8.82 9.05 -13.10
C GLN A 120 -7.89 9.88 -13.99
N ARG A 121 -7.66 11.15 -13.61
CA ARG A 121 -6.76 12.07 -14.33
C ARG A 121 -5.76 12.76 -13.42
N VAL A 122 -4.61 13.09 -14.01
CA VAL A 122 -3.64 14.03 -13.44
C VAL A 122 -3.58 15.27 -14.32
N TYR A 123 -3.63 16.44 -13.69
CA TYR A 123 -3.46 17.73 -14.32
C TYR A 123 -2.22 18.40 -13.75
N ALA A 124 -1.39 18.97 -14.61
CA ALA A 124 -0.21 19.72 -14.21
C ALA A 124 -0.39 21.19 -14.57
N TYR A 125 -0.22 22.08 -13.60
CA TYR A 125 -0.44 23.51 -13.76
C TYR A 125 0.82 24.32 -13.44
N GLU A 126 1.01 25.40 -14.18
CA GLU A 126 1.98 26.45 -13.88
C GLU A 126 1.23 27.78 -13.80
N GLY A 127 1.08 28.33 -12.57
CA GLY A 127 0.06 29.34 -12.32
C GLY A 127 -1.33 28.79 -12.68
N ASP A 128 -2.12 29.55 -13.45
CA ASP A 128 -3.46 29.11 -13.87
C ASP A 128 -3.46 28.30 -15.17
N ARG A 129 -2.30 28.14 -15.82
CA ARG A 129 -2.19 27.48 -17.11
C ARG A 129 -2.03 25.97 -16.94
N LYS A 130 -2.96 25.20 -17.50
CA LYS A 130 -2.83 23.74 -17.60
C LYS A 130 -1.78 23.37 -18.63
N ILE A 131 -0.70 22.73 -18.19
CA ILE A 131 0.44 22.29 -19.00
C ILE A 131 0.25 20.87 -19.51
N TYR A 132 -0.18 19.97 -18.62
CA TYR A 132 -0.42 18.57 -18.93
C TYR A 132 -1.77 18.08 -18.41
N ASP A 133 -2.29 17.06 -19.08
CA ASP A 133 -3.57 16.45 -18.80
C ASP A 133 -3.52 14.97 -19.24
N PHE A 134 -3.30 14.06 -18.30
CA PHE A 134 -3.07 12.64 -18.58
C PHE A 134 -4.07 11.74 -17.86
N LEU A 135 -4.35 10.58 -18.46
CA LEU A 135 -5.06 9.49 -17.79
C LEU A 135 -4.14 8.81 -16.77
N ILE A 136 -4.72 8.36 -15.67
CA ILE A 136 -4.02 7.60 -14.62
C ILE A 136 -4.77 6.31 -14.27
N SER A 137 -4.14 5.45 -13.49
CA SER A 137 -4.84 4.42 -12.69
C SER A 137 -4.44 4.57 -11.22
N SER A 138 -5.38 5.00 -10.38
CA SER A 138 -5.17 5.12 -8.94
C SER A 138 -5.34 3.78 -8.20
N GLY A 139 -5.27 3.84 -6.88
CA GLY A 139 -5.47 2.71 -5.99
C GLY A 139 -6.91 2.19 -6.03
N LYS A 140 -7.05 0.86 -6.13
CA LYS A 140 -8.32 0.17 -5.87
C LYS A 140 -8.73 0.35 -4.40
N TRP A 141 -10.00 0.13 -4.11
CA TRP A 141 -10.55 0.07 -2.75
C TRP A 141 -10.30 1.34 -1.91
N GLY A 142 -10.29 2.51 -2.56
CA GLY A 142 -10.10 3.80 -1.88
C GLY A 142 -8.73 3.98 -1.21
N ARG A 143 -7.69 3.28 -1.69
CA ARG A 143 -6.38 3.25 -1.04
C ARG A 143 -5.52 4.48 -1.28
N THR A 144 -5.74 5.20 -2.38
CA THR A 144 -4.98 6.41 -2.68
C THR A 144 -5.44 7.50 -1.71
N PRO A 145 -4.54 8.07 -0.89
CA PRO A 145 -4.92 9.07 0.08
C PRO A 145 -5.26 10.40 -0.61
N THR A 146 -6.33 11.04 -0.17
CA THR A 146 -6.70 12.40 -0.58
C THR A 146 -6.01 13.43 0.32
N GLY A 147 -5.80 14.64 -0.18
CA GLY A 147 -5.19 15.73 0.58
C GLY A 147 -4.12 16.48 -0.21
N ARG A 148 -3.34 17.29 0.52
CA ARG A 148 -2.19 18.00 -0.02
C ARG A 148 -0.92 17.27 0.35
N PHE A 149 -0.05 17.07 -0.63
CA PHE A 149 1.20 16.34 -0.53
C PHE A 149 2.30 17.11 -1.22
N ARG A 150 3.54 16.65 -1.01
CA ARG A 150 4.71 17.17 -1.70
C ARG A 150 5.61 16.04 -2.16
N ILE A 151 6.16 16.18 -3.36
CA ILE A 151 7.18 15.25 -3.85
C ILE A 151 8.41 15.40 -2.97
N TRP A 152 8.93 14.30 -2.43
CA TRP A 152 10.14 14.32 -1.60
C TRP A 152 11.33 13.65 -2.26
N VAL A 153 11.10 12.76 -3.24
CA VAL A 153 12.18 12.18 -4.05
C VAL A 153 11.66 11.82 -5.44
N LYS A 154 12.55 11.98 -6.41
CA LYS A 154 12.39 11.58 -7.80
C LYS A 154 13.46 10.52 -8.09
N LEU A 155 13.04 9.33 -8.52
CA LEU A 155 13.93 8.23 -8.88
C LEU A 155 13.72 7.83 -10.33
N ARG A 156 14.81 7.68 -11.08
CA ARG A 156 14.75 7.21 -12.46
C ARG A 156 14.16 5.80 -12.53
N TYR A 157 14.54 4.93 -11.59
CA TYR A 157 14.03 3.57 -11.42
C TYR A 157 13.83 3.24 -9.93
N ALA A 158 12.77 2.50 -9.60
CA ALA A 158 12.51 1.99 -8.26
C ALA A 158 12.09 0.51 -8.30
N LEU A 159 12.40 -0.23 -7.24
CA LEU A 159 11.77 -1.52 -6.96
C LEU A 159 10.48 -1.26 -6.17
N MET A 160 9.37 -1.88 -6.59
CA MET A 160 8.11 -1.85 -5.85
C MET A 160 7.62 -3.25 -5.55
N THR A 161 7.28 -3.52 -4.31
CA THR A 161 6.73 -4.81 -3.85
C THR A 161 5.53 -4.57 -2.94
N GLY A 162 4.66 -5.58 -2.81
CA GLY A 162 3.49 -5.52 -1.94
C GLY A 162 2.38 -6.44 -2.40
N GLY A 163 1.18 -6.18 -1.91
CA GLY A 163 0.01 -7.04 -2.12
C GLY A 163 0.09 -8.32 -1.29
N SER A 164 -0.78 -9.28 -1.60
CA SER A 164 -0.88 -10.54 -0.86
C SER A 164 -1.00 -11.73 -1.82
N SER A 165 -0.07 -12.68 -1.69
CA SER A 165 -0.07 -13.89 -2.52
C SER A 165 -1.34 -14.72 -2.26
N ALA A 166 -1.80 -14.77 -1.02
CA ALA A 166 -3.02 -15.47 -0.62
C ALA A 166 -4.28 -14.86 -1.26
N LEU A 167 -4.25 -13.57 -1.57
CA LEU A 167 -5.37 -12.84 -2.18
C LEU A 167 -5.24 -12.67 -3.70
N GLY A 168 -4.17 -13.18 -4.32
CA GLY A 168 -3.96 -13.04 -5.76
C GLY A 168 -3.48 -11.67 -6.20
N THR A 169 -3.03 -10.82 -5.28
CA THR A 169 -2.70 -9.41 -5.52
C THR A 169 -1.22 -9.10 -5.36
N TYR A 170 -0.38 -10.11 -5.09
CA TYR A 170 1.05 -9.90 -4.87
C TYR A 170 1.72 -9.35 -6.14
N TYR A 171 2.63 -8.42 -5.93
CA TYR A 171 3.45 -7.86 -6.97
C TYR A 171 4.91 -7.71 -6.54
N TYR A 172 5.80 -7.95 -7.50
CA TYR A 172 7.23 -7.69 -7.44
C TYR A 172 7.62 -7.01 -8.75
N LEU A 173 7.85 -5.72 -8.71
CA LEU A 173 8.00 -4.85 -9.88
C LEU A 173 9.36 -4.17 -9.82
N PRO A 174 10.43 -4.80 -10.36
CA PRO A 174 11.72 -4.14 -10.49
C PRO A 174 11.67 -3.05 -11.58
N ASN A 175 12.60 -2.09 -11.50
CA ASN A 175 12.82 -1.08 -12.54
C ASN A 175 11.56 -0.27 -12.91
N VAL A 176 10.70 0.06 -11.95
CA VAL A 176 9.57 0.97 -12.15
C VAL A 176 10.09 2.36 -12.52
N PRO A 177 9.81 2.87 -13.73
CA PRO A 177 10.47 4.08 -14.23
C PRO A 177 9.81 5.36 -13.71
N PHE A 178 10.60 6.44 -13.62
CA PHE A 178 10.13 7.81 -13.33
C PHE A 178 9.29 7.91 -12.06
N THR A 179 9.77 7.32 -10.96
CA THR A 179 9.04 7.24 -9.71
C THR A 179 9.18 8.55 -8.93
N MET A 180 8.06 9.16 -8.55
CA MET A 180 7.99 10.40 -7.76
C MET A 180 7.22 10.12 -6.48
N TYR A 181 7.95 9.86 -5.39
CA TYR A 181 7.33 9.60 -4.10
C TYR A 181 6.88 10.91 -3.45
N PHE A 182 5.70 10.87 -2.82
CA PHE A 182 5.11 12.01 -2.13
C PHE A 182 4.70 11.66 -0.71
N TYR A 183 4.58 12.69 0.13
CA TYR A 183 4.23 12.56 1.54
C TYR A 183 3.52 13.82 2.04
N ASN A 184 2.94 13.73 3.22
CA ASN A 184 2.51 14.87 4.03
C ASN A 184 2.64 14.52 5.53
N GLU A 185 2.06 15.33 6.40
CA GLU A 185 2.15 15.13 7.85
C GLU A 185 1.40 13.87 8.33
N GLU A 186 0.31 13.49 7.65
CA GLU A 186 -0.53 12.33 8.00
C GLU A 186 -0.04 11.03 7.33
N VAL A 187 0.61 11.16 6.17
CA VAL A 187 1.06 10.06 5.32
C VAL A 187 2.57 10.14 5.21
N SER A 188 3.25 9.33 6.02
CA SER A 188 4.71 9.27 6.09
C SER A 188 5.34 8.83 4.76
N GLN A 189 6.59 9.25 4.54
CA GLN A 189 7.39 8.85 3.37
C GLN A 189 7.50 7.33 3.21
N THR A 190 7.56 6.60 4.32
CA THR A 190 7.66 5.13 4.35
C THR A 190 6.43 4.43 3.78
N ARG A 191 5.30 5.11 3.62
CA ARG A 191 4.10 4.56 2.98
C ARG A 191 4.29 4.30 1.49
N GLY A 192 5.26 4.95 0.84
CA GLY A 192 5.65 4.63 -0.53
C GLY A 192 4.65 5.03 -1.61
N PHE A 193 3.70 5.93 -1.33
CA PHE A 193 2.82 6.44 -2.38
C PHE A 193 3.60 7.29 -3.37
N SER A 194 3.38 7.05 -4.66
CA SER A 194 4.10 7.71 -5.74
C SER A 194 3.28 7.84 -7.01
N LEU A 195 3.68 8.78 -7.87
CA LEU A 195 3.38 8.75 -9.31
C LEU A 195 4.52 8.03 -10.02
N HIS A 196 4.23 7.13 -10.96
CA HIS A 196 5.27 6.41 -11.68
C HIS A 196 4.80 5.84 -13.01
N GLY A 197 5.76 5.46 -13.85
CA GLY A 197 5.48 4.76 -15.11
C GLY A 197 5.10 3.31 -14.86
N THR A 198 4.28 2.76 -15.75
CA THR A 198 3.66 1.44 -15.55
C THR A 198 3.85 0.57 -16.78
N TYR A 199 4.49 -0.59 -16.59
CA TYR A 199 4.78 -1.55 -17.68
C TYR A 199 3.94 -2.84 -17.59
N TRP A 200 3.17 -3.06 -16.52
CA TRP A 200 2.43 -4.31 -16.27
C TRP A 200 0.95 -4.27 -16.67
N HIS A 201 0.41 -3.10 -17.00
CA HIS A 201 -0.93 -2.94 -17.59
C HIS A 201 -1.02 -1.64 -18.38
N SER A 202 -2.07 -1.52 -19.20
CA SER A 202 -2.38 -0.32 -19.99
C SER A 202 -3.79 0.26 -19.70
N ASN A 203 -4.44 -0.19 -18.62
CA ASN A 203 -5.83 0.18 -18.26
C ASN A 203 -5.97 1.59 -17.64
N PHE A 204 -5.39 2.61 -18.28
CA PHE A 204 -5.44 4.00 -17.79
C PHE A 204 -6.83 4.59 -17.95
N GLY A 205 -7.30 5.32 -16.93
CA GLY A 205 -8.70 5.77 -16.79
C GLY A 205 -9.51 4.95 -15.78
N HIS A 206 -8.89 3.92 -15.18
CA HIS A 206 -9.51 2.94 -14.29
C HIS A 206 -8.59 2.63 -13.10
N PRO A 207 -9.08 2.48 -11.86
CA PRO A 207 -8.26 2.11 -10.70
C PRO A 207 -7.62 0.73 -10.84
N MET A 208 -6.29 0.63 -10.66
CA MET A 208 -5.53 -0.62 -10.88
C MET A 208 -4.48 -0.92 -9.82
N SER A 209 -4.10 0.06 -9.00
CA SER A 209 -2.94 -0.03 -8.12
C SER A 209 -3.32 -0.37 -6.67
N HIS A 210 -2.31 -0.52 -5.81
CA HIS A 210 -2.46 -0.65 -4.36
C HIS A 210 -2.39 0.69 -3.62
N GLY A 211 -2.42 1.81 -4.36
CA GLY A 211 -2.39 3.16 -3.80
C GLY A 211 -1.64 4.18 -4.65
N CYS A 212 -0.59 3.74 -5.36
CA CYS A 212 0.15 4.60 -6.29
C CYS A 212 -0.71 5.11 -7.45
N ILE A 213 -0.19 6.14 -8.12
CA ILE A 213 -0.77 6.72 -9.32
C ILE A 213 0.01 6.17 -10.52
N ASN A 214 -0.57 5.17 -11.17
CA ASN A 214 0.02 4.53 -12.34
C ASN A 214 -0.20 5.41 -13.57
N MET A 215 0.85 5.66 -14.33
CA MET A 215 0.81 6.48 -15.55
C MET A 215 1.45 5.74 -16.74
N LYS A 216 1.09 6.15 -17.96
CA LYS A 216 1.85 5.79 -19.16
C LYS A 216 3.29 6.27 -18.98
N THR A 217 4.23 5.43 -19.38
CA THR A 217 5.67 5.69 -19.15
C THR A 217 6.14 6.96 -19.85
N GLU A 218 5.59 7.25 -21.02
CA GLU A 218 5.89 8.43 -21.83
C GLU A 218 5.33 9.71 -21.17
N ASP A 219 4.10 9.65 -20.66
CA ASP A 219 3.42 10.77 -20.02
C ASP A 219 4.08 11.16 -18.69
N VAL A 220 4.40 10.16 -17.85
CA VAL A 220 5.09 10.43 -16.59
C VAL A 220 6.51 10.92 -16.81
N ALA A 221 7.16 10.56 -17.92
CA ALA A 221 8.49 11.07 -18.25
C ALA A 221 8.43 12.59 -18.44
N LEU A 222 7.45 13.07 -19.21
CA LEU A 222 7.21 14.51 -19.39
C LEU A 222 6.95 15.22 -18.05
N LEU A 223 6.12 14.62 -17.20
CA LEU A 223 5.83 15.16 -15.87
C LEU A 223 7.09 15.18 -14.98
N TYR A 224 7.87 14.09 -14.97
CA TYR A 224 9.07 13.88 -14.16
C TYR A 224 10.11 14.97 -14.40
N TYR A 225 10.37 15.35 -15.65
CA TYR A 225 11.34 16.40 -15.94
C TYR A 225 10.78 17.81 -15.75
N TRP A 226 9.44 17.98 -15.77
CA TRP A 226 8.80 19.28 -15.56
C TRP A 226 8.65 19.65 -14.07
N VAL A 227 8.39 18.68 -13.18
CA VAL A 227 8.17 18.94 -11.74
C VAL A 227 9.46 19.23 -10.97
N LYS A 228 9.29 19.91 -9.83
CA LYS A 228 10.30 20.06 -8.79
C LYS A 228 10.33 18.82 -7.86
N PRO A 229 11.45 18.50 -7.18
CA PRO A 229 12.73 19.20 -7.22
C PRO A 229 13.34 19.16 -8.62
N GLU A 230 13.94 20.29 -9.01
CA GLU A 230 14.61 20.43 -10.30
C GLU A 230 15.78 19.47 -10.35
N LEU A 231 15.83 18.67 -11.40
CA LEU A 231 16.85 17.64 -11.57
C LEU A 231 18.09 18.28 -12.22
N PRO A 232 19.26 18.30 -11.57
CA PRO A 232 20.49 18.74 -12.20
C PRO A 232 20.79 17.91 -13.45
N ALA A 233 21.39 18.50 -14.48
CA ALA A 233 21.66 17.83 -15.75
C ALA A 233 22.50 16.55 -15.62
N SER A 234 23.35 16.46 -14.59
CA SER A 234 24.19 15.30 -14.29
C SER A 234 23.46 14.15 -13.60
N ASN A 235 22.23 14.36 -13.14
CA ASN A 235 21.52 13.44 -12.26
C ASN A 235 20.29 12.86 -12.95
N SER A 236 19.98 11.60 -12.65
CA SER A 236 18.74 10.95 -13.08
C SER A 236 17.72 10.82 -11.93
N SER A 237 18.18 11.01 -10.68
CA SER A 237 17.39 10.93 -9.44
C SER A 237 17.80 12.04 -8.47
N ILE A 238 16.88 12.50 -7.62
CA ILE A 238 17.11 13.59 -6.64
C ILE A 238 16.14 13.51 -5.46
N VAL A 239 16.63 13.81 -4.26
CA VAL A 239 15.83 14.05 -3.05
C VAL A 239 15.57 15.55 -2.90
N ALA A 240 14.34 15.93 -2.56
CA ALA A 240 13.97 17.32 -2.33
C ALA A 240 14.73 17.89 -1.12
N SER A 241 15.08 19.18 -1.20
CA SER A 241 15.74 19.91 -0.13
C SER A 241 14.96 21.19 0.20
N ARG A 242 15.41 21.93 1.22
CA ARG A 242 14.83 23.22 1.59
C ARG A 242 14.91 24.22 0.42
N ASP A 243 16.03 24.23 -0.29
CA ASP A 243 16.30 25.20 -1.38
C ASP A 243 15.77 24.71 -2.74
N ASN A 244 15.55 23.39 -2.88
CA ASN A 244 14.92 22.78 -4.04
C ASN A 244 13.74 21.90 -3.58
N PRO A 245 12.63 22.50 -3.12
CA PRO A 245 11.49 21.76 -2.62
C PRO A 245 10.72 21.10 -3.76
N GLY A 246 10.05 20.00 -3.46
CA GLY A 246 9.20 19.33 -4.43
C GLY A 246 7.91 20.08 -4.78
N THR A 247 7.39 19.76 -5.95
CA THR A 247 6.08 20.24 -6.42
C THR A 247 4.96 19.78 -5.49
N GLU A 248 4.00 20.67 -5.23
CA GLU A 248 2.77 20.35 -4.49
C GLU A 248 1.88 19.43 -5.33
N ILE A 249 1.27 18.45 -4.67
CA ILE A 249 0.26 17.56 -5.25
C ILE A 249 -1.02 17.71 -4.42
N VAL A 250 -2.15 17.95 -5.10
CA VAL A 250 -3.48 17.96 -4.50
C VAL A 250 -4.25 16.75 -5.03
N ILE A 251 -4.67 15.84 -4.16
CA ILE A 251 -5.43 14.64 -4.52
C ILE A 251 -6.85 14.75 -3.96
N TYR A 252 -7.86 14.60 -4.81
CA TYR A 252 -9.26 14.75 -4.45
C TYR A 252 -10.19 13.78 -5.21
N GLY A 253 -11.46 13.76 -4.81
CA GLY A 253 -12.46 12.87 -5.39
C GLY A 253 -12.38 11.45 -4.82
N ASN A 254 -13.14 10.54 -5.41
CA ASN A 254 -13.19 9.14 -4.99
C ASN A 254 -12.94 8.23 -6.20
N ALA A 255 -12.03 7.27 -6.05
CA ALA A 255 -11.82 6.27 -7.08
C ALA A 255 -13.10 5.46 -7.31
N PRO A 256 -13.52 5.23 -8.57
CA PRO A 256 -14.69 4.41 -8.85
C PRO A 256 -14.50 2.99 -8.31
N TYR A 257 -15.61 2.37 -7.92
CA TYR A 257 -15.61 0.97 -7.50
C TYR A 257 -15.49 0.08 -8.74
N GLU A 258 -14.38 -0.65 -8.84
CA GLU A 258 -14.12 -1.67 -9.87
C GLU A 258 -13.66 -2.99 -9.24
#